data_AF-A0A066V9V7-F1
#
_entry.id   AF-A0A066V9V7-F1
#
_cell.length_a   1.000
_cell.length_b   1.000
_cell.length_c   1.000
_cell.angle_alpha   90.00
_cell.angle_beta   90.00
_cell.angle_gamma   90.00
#
_symmetry.space_group_name_H-M   'P 1'
#
loop_
_entity.id
_entity.type
_entity.pdbx_description
1 polymer ?
#
loop_
_entity_poly.entity_id
_entity_poly.type
_entity_poly.pdbx_seq_one_letter_code
_entity_poly.pdbx_strand_id
1 'polypeptide(L)'
;MQAAAEEQVGALRRCSHQELTYALSPLLPTRHPRTEYQHGRPHRPPIRPQKTLLEPLNAWGPICDGVMVSTDWRNDAKCGYLNGNGGQGIVVGWTVDEGSMYTLQLLDPEILKREILKSNAHNHETIRHLYDLEHVDSEHHASAVASAYIGDSLFHANILSLVHRLANDPLSPPTHAQCYALRTSPPALMATTNAAEVIGEYFGCMHTGDVPYAFGFDGTEPHTRHPGDVYGVAVGAPPSAPPRLGTPFQAHELELCQRLMGSWGAFIRGEGMQDWPTVQSMRSIGPQKEVSLEQLPVLALGDAAQIGDANGSGSRDVMVKMLGELAFWRSVVMPGAATVKERIEWWSHSEVRFLECYGRADYNEM
;
A
#
# COMPACT_ATOMS: atom_id res chain seq x y z
N MET A 1 -22.37 -15.87 -8.11
CA MET A 1 -21.29 -15.02 -7.59
C MET A 1 -21.79 -13.60 -7.37
N GLN A 2 -22.14 -12.83 -8.41
CA GLN A 2 -22.54 -11.42 -8.25
C GLN A 2 -23.64 -11.17 -7.19
N ALA A 3 -24.72 -11.96 -7.18
CA ALA A 3 -25.83 -11.78 -6.23
C ALA A 3 -25.42 -11.97 -4.74
N ALA A 4 -24.42 -12.82 -4.45
CA ALA A 4 -23.94 -13.04 -3.08
C ALA A 4 -22.95 -11.95 -2.64
N ALA A 5 -22.11 -11.45 -3.55
CA ALA A 5 -21.28 -10.27 -3.30
C ALA A 5 -22.13 -9.02 -3.03
N GLU A 6 -23.18 -8.79 -3.83
CA GLU A 6 -24.12 -7.67 -3.65
C GLU A 6 -24.85 -7.74 -2.28
N GLU A 7 -25.26 -8.94 -1.85
CA GLU A 7 -25.87 -9.14 -0.53
C GLU A 7 -24.91 -8.82 0.62
N GLN A 8 -23.66 -9.32 0.54
CA GLN A 8 -22.61 -9.08 1.55
C GLN A 8 -22.22 -7.59 1.61
N VAL A 9 -22.04 -6.95 0.46
CA VAL A 9 -21.77 -5.51 0.38
C VAL A 9 -22.95 -4.71 0.92
N GLY A 10 -24.18 -5.11 0.60
CA GLY A 10 -25.38 -4.49 1.17
C GLY A 10 -25.41 -4.57 2.70
N ALA A 11 -24.99 -5.69 3.29
CA ALA A 11 -24.86 -5.81 4.73
C ALA A 11 -23.78 -4.88 5.31
N LEU A 12 -22.60 -4.84 4.70
CA LEU A 12 -21.48 -3.99 5.15
C LEU A 12 -21.79 -2.48 5.02
N ARG A 13 -22.53 -2.07 3.99
CA ARG A 13 -23.01 -0.68 3.82
C ARG A 13 -23.98 -0.24 4.92
N ARG A 14 -24.80 -1.17 5.41
CA ARG A 14 -25.81 -0.90 6.46
C ARG A 14 -25.22 -0.91 7.86
N CYS A 15 -24.04 -1.51 8.05
CA CYS A 15 -23.33 -1.47 9.32
C CYS A 15 -22.79 -0.07 9.59
N SER A 16 -23.15 0.48 10.74
CA SER A 16 -22.55 1.70 11.26
C SER A 16 -21.05 1.51 11.53
N HIS A 17 -20.30 2.60 11.52
CA HIS A 17 -18.87 2.58 11.88
C HIS A 17 -18.63 2.00 13.29
N GLN A 18 -19.56 2.23 14.21
CA GLN A 18 -19.51 1.67 15.57
C GLN A 18 -19.71 0.15 15.57
N GLU A 19 -20.64 -0.38 14.77
CA GLU A 19 -20.85 -1.82 14.65
C GLU A 19 -19.65 -2.53 14.02
N LEU A 20 -19.06 -1.94 12.97
CA LEU A 20 -17.83 -2.47 12.37
C LEU A 20 -16.67 -2.43 13.35
N THR A 21 -16.47 -1.30 14.04
CA THR A 21 -15.44 -1.21 15.08
C THR A 21 -15.64 -2.26 16.17
N TYR A 22 -16.87 -2.40 16.66
CA TYR A 22 -17.19 -3.34 17.73
C TYR A 22 -16.93 -4.79 17.29
N ALA A 23 -17.29 -5.14 16.05
CA ALA A 23 -17.04 -6.45 15.46
C ALA A 23 -15.54 -6.73 15.25
N LEU A 24 -14.74 -5.70 14.93
CA LEU A 24 -13.30 -5.81 14.70
C LEU A 24 -12.46 -5.74 15.98
N SER A 25 -12.99 -5.12 17.04
CA SER A 25 -12.31 -4.93 18.33
C SER A 25 -11.70 -6.21 18.94
N PRO A 26 -12.33 -7.40 18.85
CA PRO A 26 -11.74 -8.66 19.33
C PRO A 26 -10.58 -9.17 18.48
N LEU A 27 -10.47 -8.74 17.22
CA LEU A 27 -9.38 -9.09 16.30
C LEU A 27 -8.17 -8.16 16.46
N LEU A 28 -8.37 -6.99 17.07
CA LEU A 28 -7.27 -6.10 17.40
C LEU A 28 -6.45 -6.70 18.55
N PRO A 29 -5.12 -6.58 18.52
CA PRO A 29 -4.29 -7.07 19.61
C PRO A 29 -4.77 -6.48 20.94
N THR A 30 -4.87 -7.33 21.96
CA THR A 30 -5.23 -6.91 23.32
C THR A 30 -4.33 -5.75 23.75
N ARG A 31 -4.91 -4.77 24.47
CA ARG A 31 -4.19 -3.64 25.08
C ARG A 31 -3.11 -4.15 26.02
N HIS A 32 -1.95 -4.53 25.49
CA HIS A 32 -0.75 -4.76 26.27
C HIS A 32 -0.02 -3.43 26.31
N PRO A 33 -0.04 -2.68 27.45
CA PRO A 33 0.93 -1.62 27.63
C PRO A 33 2.32 -2.26 27.45
N ARG A 34 3.08 -1.79 26.45
CA ARG A 34 4.37 -2.42 26.17
C ARG A 34 5.28 -2.27 27.39
N THR A 35 5.98 -3.34 27.75
CA THR A 35 6.89 -3.38 28.91
C THR A 35 8.08 -2.44 28.78
N GLU A 36 8.41 -2.02 27.56
CA GLU A 36 9.43 -1.00 27.21
C GLU A 36 9.13 0.38 27.83
N TYR A 37 7.89 0.59 28.27
CA TYR A 37 7.43 1.81 28.96
C TYR A 37 7.47 1.70 30.49
N GLN A 38 7.91 0.58 31.07
CA GLN A 38 8.04 0.43 32.52
C GLN A 38 9.33 1.10 33.05
N HIS A 39 9.17 1.72 34.23
CA HIS A 39 10.07 2.61 34.97
C HIS A 39 11.59 2.41 34.80
N GLY A 40 12.33 3.51 34.57
CA GLY A 40 13.79 3.49 34.73
C GLY A 40 14.64 4.61 34.10
N ARG A 41 14.10 5.51 33.26
CA ARG A 41 14.92 6.58 32.65
C ARG A 41 14.63 7.96 33.26
N PRO A 42 15.62 8.64 33.90
CA PRO A 42 15.39 9.79 34.80
C PRO A 42 15.11 11.16 34.13
N HIS A 43 14.87 11.23 32.81
CA HIS A 43 14.69 12.51 32.10
C HIS A 43 13.50 12.51 31.14
N ARG A 44 12.38 11.87 31.49
CA ARG A 44 11.19 11.92 30.64
C ARG A 44 10.36 13.19 30.94
N PRO A 45 10.01 13.99 29.92
CA PRO A 45 8.89 14.90 30.04
C PRO A 45 7.62 14.08 30.32
N PRO A 46 6.70 14.54 31.17
CA PRO A 46 5.42 13.88 31.36
C PRO A 46 4.71 13.76 30.00
N ILE A 47 4.12 12.59 29.73
CA ILE A 47 3.18 12.40 28.61
C ILE A 47 2.14 13.51 28.77
N ARG A 48 2.18 14.51 27.88
CA ARG A 48 1.14 15.53 27.86
C ARG A 48 -0.11 14.80 27.38
N PRO A 49 -1.18 14.71 28.20
CA PRO A 49 -2.44 14.20 27.67
C PRO A 49 -2.79 15.08 26.46
N GLN A 50 -2.95 14.45 25.29
CA GLN A 50 -3.52 15.14 24.14
C GLN A 50 -4.87 15.68 24.61
N LYS A 51 -4.98 17.01 24.69
CA LYS A 51 -6.19 17.71 25.17
C LYS A 51 -7.31 17.71 24.13
N THR A 52 -7.17 16.96 23.04
CA THR A 52 -8.08 17.00 21.92
C THR A 52 -9.18 15.96 22.09
N LEU A 53 -10.43 16.43 22.11
CA LEU A 53 -11.62 15.64 21.80
C LEU A 53 -11.60 15.30 20.31
N LEU A 54 -10.63 14.49 19.87
CA LEU A 54 -10.83 13.77 18.62
C LEU A 54 -11.96 12.79 18.90
N GLU A 55 -13.08 12.90 18.18
CA GLU A 55 -13.97 11.74 18.09
C GLU A 55 -13.08 10.56 17.72
N PRO A 56 -13.08 9.48 18.53
CA PRO A 56 -12.18 8.36 18.32
C PRO A 56 -12.57 7.70 17.00
N LEU A 57 -11.95 8.13 15.91
CA LEU A 57 -11.55 7.20 14.87
C LEU A 57 -10.73 6.16 15.63
N ASN A 58 -11.20 4.92 15.65
CA ASN A 58 -10.59 3.81 16.38
C ASN A 58 -9.26 3.37 15.77
N ALA A 59 -8.37 4.33 15.49
CA ALA A 59 -7.06 4.13 14.94
C ALA A 59 -6.08 4.00 16.10
N TRP A 60 -5.70 2.75 16.36
CA TRP A 60 -4.59 2.40 17.23
C TRP A 60 -3.31 2.50 16.40
N GLY A 61 -2.51 3.53 16.61
CA GLY A 61 -1.30 3.79 15.81
C GLY A 61 -0.10 4.22 16.64
N PRO A 62 1.11 4.25 16.04
CA PRO A 62 2.28 4.84 16.67
C PRO A 62 2.01 6.31 17.03
N ILE A 63 2.27 6.68 18.28
CA ILE A 63 2.14 8.05 18.77
C ILE A 63 3.52 8.69 18.91
N CYS A 64 3.58 10.00 18.75
CA CYS A 64 4.79 10.80 19.01
C CYS A 64 5.04 10.83 20.52
N ASP A 65 5.80 9.85 21.01
CA ASP A 65 6.15 9.71 22.42
C ASP A 65 7.49 10.37 22.78
N GLY A 66 8.22 10.89 21.78
CA GLY A 66 9.55 11.48 21.94
C GLY A 66 10.62 10.46 22.32
N VAL A 67 10.33 9.16 22.18
CA VAL A 67 11.22 8.06 22.57
C VAL A 67 11.37 7.07 21.42
N MET A 68 10.30 6.36 21.07
CA MET A 68 10.27 5.43 19.93
C MET A 68 9.93 6.17 18.65
N VAL A 69 9.00 7.13 18.74
CA VAL A 69 8.69 8.07 17.66
C VAL A 69 9.14 9.45 18.11
N SER A 70 10.21 9.94 17.48
CA SER A 70 10.79 11.25 17.73
C SER A 70 9.74 12.36 17.68
N THR A 71 9.91 13.42 18.47
CA THR A 71 9.10 14.64 18.31
C THR A 71 9.33 15.31 16.95
N ASP A 72 10.51 15.08 16.38
CA ASP A 72 10.91 15.52 15.05
C ASP A 72 10.66 14.45 13.98
N TRP A 73 9.79 13.45 14.24
CA TRP A 73 9.53 12.35 13.29
C TRP A 73 9.21 12.81 11.87
N ARG A 74 8.64 14.01 11.73
CA ARG A 74 8.39 14.62 10.41
C ARG A 74 9.68 14.95 9.69
N ASN A 75 10.63 15.55 10.39
CA ASN A 75 11.95 15.83 9.85
C ASN A 75 12.73 14.52 9.68
N ASP A 76 12.65 13.58 10.62
CA ASP A 76 13.31 12.28 10.48
C ASP A 76 12.78 11.47 9.28
N ALA A 77 11.46 11.45 9.10
CA ALA A 77 10.80 10.84 7.93
C ALA A 77 11.10 11.61 6.64
N LYS A 78 11.23 12.94 6.69
CA LYS A 78 11.65 13.79 5.56
C LYS A 78 13.14 13.66 5.23
N CYS A 79 13.98 13.35 6.21
CA CYS A 79 15.43 13.22 6.05
C CYS A 79 15.85 11.77 5.77
N GLY A 80 14.91 10.82 5.70
CA GLY A 80 15.24 9.41 5.46
C GLY A 80 16.14 8.82 6.54
N TYR A 81 16.05 9.33 7.77
CA TYR A 81 17.01 9.00 8.82
C TYR A 81 16.82 7.58 9.34
N LEU A 82 17.57 6.65 8.75
CA LEU A 82 17.54 5.23 9.05
C LEU A 82 18.77 4.88 9.90
N ASN A 83 18.72 5.25 11.18
CA ASN A 83 19.77 5.02 12.17
C ASN A 83 20.09 3.52 12.33
N GLY A 84 21.03 2.98 11.54
CA GLY A 84 21.53 1.60 11.64
C GLY A 84 20.54 0.49 11.21
N ASN A 85 19.27 0.80 10.96
CA ASN A 85 18.26 -0.14 10.47
C ASN A 85 18.23 -0.16 8.94
N GLY A 86 18.13 -1.36 8.35
CA GLY A 86 18.08 -1.51 6.89
C GLY A 86 19.43 -1.32 6.20
N GLY A 87 20.56 -1.38 6.91
CA GLY A 87 21.89 -1.24 6.31
C GLY A 87 22.23 -2.30 5.25
N GLN A 88 21.52 -3.42 5.24
CA GLN A 88 21.59 -4.47 4.21
C GLN A 88 20.69 -4.20 3.00
N GLY A 89 19.86 -3.16 3.08
CA GLY A 89 18.93 -2.72 2.06
C GLY A 89 17.50 -2.60 2.62
N ILE A 90 16.64 -1.98 1.82
CA ILE A 90 15.22 -1.78 2.11
C ILE A 90 14.41 -2.16 0.87
N VAL A 91 13.32 -2.89 1.06
CA VAL A 91 12.28 -3.06 0.06
C VAL A 91 11.10 -2.18 0.45
N VAL A 92 10.63 -1.35 -0.47
CA VAL A 92 9.42 -0.54 -0.31
C VAL A 92 8.43 -0.94 -1.40
N GLY A 93 7.25 -1.40 -1.00
CA GLY A 93 6.21 -1.85 -1.91
C GLY A 93 4.91 -1.08 -1.77
N TRP A 94 4.10 -1.11 -2.82
CA TRP A 94 2.70 -0.69 -2.79
C TRP A 94 1.87 -1.58 -3.73
N THR A 95 0.55 -1.60 -3.54
CA THR A 95 -0.42 -2.16 -4.49
C THR A 95 -1.04 -1.03 -5.31
N VAL A 96 -1.65 -1.30 -6.48
CA VAL A 96 -2.24 -0.19 -7.28
C VAL A 96 -3.58 0.31 -6.77
N ASP A 97 -4.29 -0.51 -5.97
CA ASP A 97 -5.59 -0.17 -5.36
C ASP A 97 -5.50 -0.19 -3.83
N GLU A 98 -4.49 0.48 -3.25
CA GLU A 98 -4.26 0.52 -1.78
C GLU A 98 -5.49 0.96 -0.98
N GLY A 99 -6.31 1.84 -1.56
CA GLY A 99 -7.49 2.38 -0.89
C GLY A 99 -8.71 1.48 -0.93
N SER A 100 -8.72 0.42 -1.75
CA SER A 100 -9.96 -0.26 -2.15
C SER A 100 -10.69 -0.97 -1.02
N MET A 101 -9.96 -1.50 -0.04
CA MET A 101 -10.56 -2.17 1.11
C MET A 101 -11.32 -1.22 2.04
N TYR A 102 -11.10 0.09 1.90
CA TYR A 102 -11.67 1.13 2.75
C TYR A 102 -12.87 1.84 2.10
N THR A 103 -13.34 1.36 0.94
CA THR A 103 -14.32 2.08 0.10
C THR A 103 -15.76 1.61 0.26
N LEU A 104 -16.03 0.48 0.91
CA LEU A 104 -17.36 -0.15 0.90
C LEU A 104 -18.50 0.77 1.40
N GLN A 105 -18.20 1.66 2.34
CA GLN A 105 -19.16 2.65 2.87
C GLN A 105 -19.37 3.87 1.95
N LEU A 106 -18.50 4.03 0.95
CA LEU A 106 -18.45 5.17 0.02
C LEU A 106 -18.89 4.78 -1.40
N LEU A 107 -19.51 3.61 -1.58
CA LEU A 107 -19.97 3.14 -2.89
C LEU A 107 -21.19 3.90 -3.41
N ASP A 108 -21.90 4.64 -2.55
CA ASP A 108 -22.94 5.57 -2.97
C ASP A 108 -22.30 6.89 -3.45
N PRO A 109 -22.54 7.33 -4.70
CA PRO A 109 -21.96 8.56 -5.25
C PRO A 109 -22.16 9.81 -4.40
N GLU A 110 -23.33 9.97 -3.79
CA GLU A 110 -23.67 11.15 -3.00
C GLU A 110 -23.01 11.09 -1.63
N ILE A 111 -22.91 9.90 -1.03
CA ILE A 111 -22.11 9.69 0.19
C ILE A 111 -20.64 9.99 -0.10
N LEU A 112 -20.08 9.45 -1.18
CA LEU A 112 -18.68 9.67 -1.57
C LEU A 112 -18.35 11.16 -1.69
N LYS A 113 -19.10 11.88 -2.53
CA LYS A 113 -18.89 13.31 -2.78
C LYS A 113 -18.95 14.08 -1.47
N ARG A 114 -19.95 13.79 -0.63
CA ARG A 114 -20.11 14.45 0.66
C ARG A 114 -18.93 14.19 1.60
N GLU A 115 -18.49 12.94 1.76
CA GLU A 115 -17.43 12.59 2.72
C GLU A 115 -16.03 13.03 2.25
N ILE A 116 -15.71 12.89 0.96
CA ILE A 116 -14.43 13.35 0.39
C ILE A 116 -14.29 14.87 0.56
N LEU A 117 -15.36 15.60 0.23
CA LEU A 117 -15.37 17.05 0.39
C LEU A 117 -15.25 17.37 1.88
N LYS A 118 -16.18 16.91 2.73
CA LYS A 118 -16.15 17.21 4.17
C LYS A 118 -14.76 17.01 4.82
N SER A 119 -14.03 15.98 4.42
CA SER A 119 -12.68 15.67 4.95
C SER A 119 -11.60 16.67 4.52
N ASN A 120 -11.81 17.47 3.48
CA ASN A 120 -10.83 18.40 2.89
C ASN A 120 -11.44 19.75 2.51
N ALA A 121 -12.15 20.39 3.44
CA ALA A 121 -12.81 21.69 3.27
C ALA A 121 -12.03 22.73 2.43
N HIS A 122 -10.71 22.81 2.67
CA HIS A 122 -9.82 23.79 2.06
C HIS A 122 -9.36 23.45 0.64
N ASN A 123 -9.43 22.18 0.24
CA ASN A 123 -8.93 21.67 -1.04
C ASN A 123 -10.03 21.15 -1.96
N HIS A 124 -11.30 21.45 -1.65
CA HIS A 124 -12.46 20.93 -2.37
C HIS A 124 -12.38 21.08 -3.88
N GLU A 125 -12.09 22.27 -4.39
CA GLU A 125 -12.08 22.51 -5.85
C GLU A 125 -11.00 21.67 -6.55
N THR A 126 -9.81 21.59 -5.96
CA THR A 126 -8.74 20.77 -6.51
C THR A 126 -9.07 19.28 -6.46
N ILE A 127 -9.61 18.78 -5.35
CA ILE A 127 -10.00 17.38 -5.24
C ILE A 127 -11.15 17.04 -6.20
N ARG A 128 -12.12 17.95 -6.38
CA ARG A 128 -13.18 17.81 -7.40
C ARG A 128 -12.59 17.64 -8.78
N HIS A 129 -11.57 18.42 -9.13
CA HIS A 129 -10.92 18.35 -10.43
C HIS A 129 -10.06 17.08 -10.58
N LEU A 130 -9.20 16.77 -9.60
CA LEU A 130 -8.27 15.63 -9.68
C LEU A 130 -8.97 14.28 -9.85
N TYR A 131 -10.13 14.11 -9.22
CA TYR A 131 -10.91 12.86 -9.24
C TYR A 131 -12.19 12.94 -10.08
N ASP A 132 -12.42 14.08 -10.76
CA ASP A 132 -13.63 14.37 -11.54
C ASP A 132 -14.95 14.04 -10.81
N LEU A 133 -15.10 14.60 -9.60
CA LEU A 133 -16.21 14.25 -8.70
C LEU A 133 -17.60 14.58 -9.24
N GLU A 134 -17.74 15.52 -10.19
CA GLU A 134 -19.04 15.85 -10.79
C GLU A 134 -19.63 14.69 -11.59
N HIS A 135 -18.78 13.88 -12.20
CA HIS A 135 -19.17 12.80 -13.10
C HIS A 135 -19.26 11.44 -12.41
N VAL A 136 -19.10 11.39 -11.08
CA VAL A 136 -19.41 10.19 -10.30
C VAL A 136 -20.92 10.03 -10.21
N ASP A 137 -21.48 9.13 -11.02
CA ASP A 137 -22.91 8.88 -11.19
C ASP A 137 -23.34 7.42 -10.95
N SER A 138 -22.38 6.52 -10.69
CA SER A 138 -22.61 5.10 -10.49
C SER A 138 -21.80 4.54 -9.34
N GLU A 139 -22.22 3.40 -8.79
CA GLU A 139 -21.46 2.72 -7.73
C GLU A 139 -20.07 2.27 -8.19
N HIS A 140 -19.93 1.93 -9.47
CA HIS A 140 -18.64 1.57 -10.05
C HIS A 140 -17.68 2.76 -10.07
N HIS A 141 -18.15 3.91 -10.54
CA HIS A 141 -17.40 5.18 -10.49
C HIS A 141 -17.06 5.56 -9.05
N ALA A 142 -18.02 5.43 -8.14
CA ALA A 142 -17.80 5.74 -6.74
C ALA A 142 -16.72 4.83 -6.11
N SER A 143 -16.76 3.52 -6.39
CA SER A 143 -15.74 2.57 -5.94
C SER A 143 -14.33 2.93 -6.43
N ALA A 144 -14.21 3.20 -7.73
CA ALA A 144 -12.94 3.54 -8.36
C ALA A 144 -12.34 4.82 -7.77
N VAL A 145 -13.16 5.89 -7.69
CA VAL A 145 -12.75 7.17 -7.12
C VAL A 145 -12.42 7.07 -5.64
N ALA A 146 -13.24 6.36 -4.86
CA ALA A 146 -12.97 6.14 -3.44
C ALA A 146 -11.63 5.42 -3.24
N SER A 147 -11.38 4.37 -4.03
CA SER A 147 -10.14 3.59 -3.98
C SER A 147 -8.93 4.47 -4.30
N ALA A 148 -9.00 5.23 -5.40
CA ALA A 148 -7.93 6.12 -5.81
C ALA A 148 -7.70 7.24 -4.78
N TYR A 149 -8.75 7.90 -4.31
CA TYR A 149 -8.63 8.99 -3.33
C TYR A 149 -8.01 8.54 -2.01
N ILE A 150 -8.49 7.42 -1.45
CA ILE A 150 -7.93 6.86 -0.20
C ILE A 150 -6.51 6.35 -0.44
N GLY A 151 -6.29 5.59 -1.53
CA GLY A 151 -5.00 5.02 -1.89
C GLY A 151 -3.93 6.09 -2.07
N ASP A 152 -4.23 7.14 -2.82
CA ASP A 152 -3.30 8.24 -3.11
C ASP A 152 -2.96 9.03 -1.84
N SER A 153 -3.97 9.40 -1.04
CA SER A 153 -3.81 10.27 0.14
C SER A 153 -3.16 9.57 1.33
N LEU A 154 -3.47 8.29 1.56
CA LEU A 154 -2.97 7.53 2.71
C LEU A 154 -1.67 6.79 2.39
N PHE A 155 -1.54 6.22 1.19
CA PHE A 155 -0.49 5.26 0.87
C PHE A 155 0.45 5.78 -0.21
N HIS A 156 0.01 5.87 -1.47
CA HIS A 156 0.90 6.08 -2.61
C HIS A 156 1.75 7.35 -2.48
N ALA A 157 1.15 8.50 -2.16
CA ALA A 157 1.92 9.75 -2.08
C ALA A 157 2.97 9.71 -0.97
N ASN A 158 2.67 9.05 0.15
CA ASN A 158 3.61 8.89 1.26
C ASN A 158 4.73 7.91 0.91
N ILE A 159 4.38 6.76 0.33
CA ILE A 159 5.31 5.71 -0.09
C ILE A 159 6.24 6.24 -1.19
N LEU A 160 5.70 6.80 -2.26
CA LEU A 160 6.48 7.29 -3.39
C LEU A 160 7.33 8.50 -3.01
N SER A 161 6.84 9.39 -2.13
CA SER A 161 7.67 10.47 -1.57
C SER A 161 8.84 9.92 -0.76
N LEU A 162 8.65 8.85 0.02
CA LEU A 162 9.75 8.16 0.72
C LEU A 162 10.74 7.54 -0.26
N VAL A 163 10.28 6.77 -1.24
CA VAL A 163 11.13 6.13 -2.24
C VAL A 163 11.93 7.17 -3.03
N HIS A 164 11.31 8.26 -3.46
CA HIS A 164 11.99 9.36 -4.15
C HIS A 164 13.12 9.95 -3.31
N ARG A 165 12.90 10.13 -2.00
CA ARG A 165 13.94 10.64 -1.09
C ARG A 165 15.07 9.65 -0.88
N LEU A 166 14.75 8.37 -0.64
CA LEU A 166 15.76 7.32 -0.50
C LEU A 166 16.62 7.18 -1.77
N ALA A 167 15.99 7.31 -2.95
CA ALA A 167 16.69 7.35 -4.23
C ALA A 167 17.61 8.56 -4.37
N ASN A 168 17.24 9.68 -3.72
CA ASN A 168 17.94 10.96 -3.79
C ASN A 168 18.85 11.30 -2.60
N ASP A 169 19.00 10.39 -1.64
CA ASP A 169 19.94 10.56 -0.54
C ASP A 169 21.14 9.61 -0.71
N PRO A 170 22.37 10.13 -0.87
CA PRO A 170 23.56 9.29 -1.07
C PRO A 170 23.93 8.48 0.18
N LEU A 171 23.39 8.83 1.35
CA LEU A 171 23.62 8.12 2.61
C LEU A 171 22.55 7.07 2.91
N SER A 172 21.47 7.04 2.12
CA SER A 172 20.41 6.06 2.28
C SER A 172 20.89 4.65 1.91
N PRO A 173 20.40 3.59 2.59
CA PRO A 173 20.73 2.22 2.25
C PRO A 173 20.19 1.84 0.86
N PRO A 174 20.75 0.78 0.23
CA PRO A 174 20.24 0.24 -1.03
C PRO A 174 18.72 0.04 -0.94
N THR A 175 17.96 0.73 -1.78
CA THR A 175 16.50 0.70 -1.70
C THR A 175 15.94 0.08 -2.97
N HIS A 176 14.96 -0.81 -2.85
CA HIS A 176 14.33 -1.53 -3.94
C HIS A 176 12.82 -1.25 -3.92
N ALA A 177 12.24 -0.92 -5.08
CA ALA A 177 10.82 -0.59 -5.18
C ALA A 177 10.02 -1.77 -5.77
N GLN A 178 8.87 -2.10 -5.17
CA GLN A 178 7.92 -3.11 -5.66
C GLN A 178 6.56 -2.47 -5.98
N CYS A 179 5.92 -2.89 -7.07
CA CYS A 179 4.54 -2.53 -7.36
C CYS A 179 3.71 -3.81 -7.60
N TYR A 180 2.64 -3.97 -6.82
CA TYR A 180 1.65 -5.03 -7.06
C TYR A 180 0.49 -4.48 -7.89
N ALA A 181 0.50 -4.82 -9.17
CA ALA A 181 -0.43 -4.38 -10.19
C ALA A 181 -1.12 -5.57 -10.87
N LEU A 182 -1.39 -6.64 -10.10
CA LEU A 182 -2.01 -7.87 -10.55
C LEU A 182 -3.36 -8.06 -9.85
N ARG A 183 -4.43 -8.25 -10.65
CA ARG A 183 -5.72 -8.70 -10.11
C ARG A 183 -5.65 -10.20 -9.89
N THR A 184 -5.65 -10.60 -8.62
CA THR A 184 -5.65 -12.01 -8.20
C THR A 184 -6.81 -12.76 -8.84
N SER A 185 -6.58 -13.96 -9.35
CA SER A 185 -7.65 -14.72 -10.00
C SER A 185 -8.74 -15.14 -8.98
N PRO A 186 -10.00 -15.31 -9.41
CA PRO A 186 -11.06 -15.77 -8.50
C PRO A 186 -10.74 -17.09 -7.79
N PRO A 187 -10.18 -18.12 -8.47
CA PRO A 187 -9.70 -19.32 -7.79
C PRO A 187 -8.69 -19.01 -6.68
N ALA A 188 -7.66 -18.22 -6.98
CA ALA A 188 -6.65 -17.77 -6.03
C ALA A 188 -7.24 -17.02 -4.81
N LEU A 189 -8.25 -16.18 -5.03
CA LEU A 189 -8.98 -15.53 -3.94
C LEU A 189 -9.78 -16.54 -3.10
N MET A 190 -10.48 -17.49 -3.72
CA MET A 190 -11.23 -18.53 -3.01
C MET A 190 -10.33 -19.40 -2.11
N ALA A 191 -9.03 -19.50 -2.44
CA ALA A 191 -8.04 -20.17 -1.62
C ALA A 191 -7.71 -19.45 -0.31
N THR A 192 -7.65 -18.12 -0.40
CA THR A 192 -6.95 -17.26 0.56
C THR A 192 -7.94 -16.55 1.48
N THR A 193 -9.22 -16.50 1.11
CA THR A 193 -10.22 -15.73 1.84
C THR A 193 -11.63 -16.23 1.58
N ASN A 194 -12.46 -16.20 2.63
CA ASN A 194 -13.90 -16.48 2.54
C ASN A 194 -14.69 -15.32 1.90
N ALA A 195 -14.05 -14.18 1.63
CA ALA A 195 -14.63 -13.00 1.00
C ALA A 195 -14.22 -12.85 -0.48
N ALA A 196 -13.84 -13.96 -1.13
CA ALA A 196 -13.29 -13.96 -2.49
C ALA A 196 -14.18 -13.25 -3.53
N GLU A 197 -15.50 -13.39 -3.43
CA GLU A 197 -16.44 -12.74 -4.35
C GLU A 197 -16.46 -11.23 -4.18
N VAL A 198 -16.49 -10.72 -2.94
CA VAL A 198 -16.46 -9.29 -2.64
C VAL A 198 -15.12 -8.68 -3.05
N ILE A 199 -14.01 -9.33 -2.70
CA ILE A 199 -12.66 -8.87 -3.04
C ILE A 199 -12.48 -8.85 -4.56
N GLY A 200 -12.87 -9.94 -5.22
CA GLY A 200 -12.77 -10.09 -6.66
C GLY A 200 -13.57 -9.03 -7.41
N GLU A 201 -14.76 -8.66 -6.91
CA GLU A 201 -15.63 -7.68 -7.56
C GLU A 201 -15.22 -6.23 -7.28
N TYR A 202 -14.94 -5.90 -6.01
CA TYR A 202 -14.86 -4.50 -5.57
C TYR A 202 -13.45 -4.00 -5.28
N PHE A 203 -12.46 -4.87 -5.04
CA PHE A 203 -11.18 -4.45 -4.47
C PHE A 203 -9.99 -4.42 -5.42
N GLY A 204 -10.16 -4.87 -6.68
CA GLY A 204 -9.09 -4.81 -7.68
C GLY A 204 -7.79 -5.44 -7.15
N CYS A 205 -6.70 -4.68 -7.15
CA CYS A 205 -5.42 -5.05 -6.54
C CYS A 205 -5.34 -4.60 -5.08
N MET A 206 -6.10 -5.28 -4.22
CA MET A 206 -6.25 -4.92 -2.81
C MET A 206 -4.93 -4.70 -2.08
N HIS A 207 -4.95 -3.80 -1.11
CA HIS A 207 -3.89 -3.61 -0.11
C HIS A 207 -3.40 -4.97 0.42
N THR A 208 -2.09 -5.19 0.45
CA THR A 208 -1.42 -6.45 0.86
C THR A 208 -1.75 -7.70 0.02
N GLY A 209 -2.36 -7.53 -1.15
CA GLY A 209 -2.68 -8.63 -2.06
C GLY A 209 -1.47 -9.40 -2.59
N ASP A 210 -0.28 -8.82 -2.47
CA ASP A 210 1.01 -9.41 -2.82
C ASP A 210 1.59 -10.36 -1.76
N VAL A 211 1.16 -10.24 -0.49
CA VAL A 211 1.67 -11.05 0.63
C VAL A 211 1.60 -12.55 0.33
N PRO A 212 0.47 -13.10 -0.16
CA PRO A 212 0.42 -14.51 -0.50
C PRO A 212 1.41 -14.95 -1.60
N TYR A 213 1.75 -14.07 -2.55
CA TYR A 213 2.77 -14.33 -3.58
C TYR A 213 4.19 -14.23 -3.04
N ALA A 214 4.40 -13.42 -1.99
CA ALA A 214 5.70 -13.29 -1.35
C ALA A 214 6.00 -14.51 -0.46
N PHE A 215 5.02 -15.02 0.29
CA PHE A 215 5.26 -16.06 1.30
C PHE A 215 4.84 -17.47 0.89
N GLY A 216 4.30 -17.65 -0.32
CA GLY A 216 3.69 -18.91 -0.74
C GLY A 216 2.31 -19.12 -0.10
N PHE A 217 1.42 -19.82 -0.81
CA PHE A 217 -0.01 -19.69 -0.57
C PHE A 217 -0.60 -20.60 0.50
N ASP A 218 -0.03 -21.76 0.72
CA ASP A 218 -0.59 -22.78 1.61
C ASP A 218 0.42 -23.30 2.65
N GLY A 219 1.63 -22.73 2.67
CA GLY A 219 2.75 -23.20 3.49
C GLY A 219 3.16 -24.65 3.20
N THR A 220 2.65 -25.26 2.12
CA THR A 220 3.06 -26.56 1.58
C THR A 220 4.04 -26.41 0.43
N GLU A 221 4.15 -25.20 -0.14
CA GLU A 221 5.23 -24.85 -1.05
C GLU A 221 6.60 -25.17 -0.40
N PRO A 222 7.42 -26.04 -1.03
CA PRO A 222 8.67 -26.53 -0.45
C PRO A 222 9.63 -25.43 0.00
N HIS A 223 9.52 -24.26 -0.63
CA HIS A 223 10.39 -23.11 -0.46
C HIS A 223 10.04 -22.23 0.74
N THR A 224 8.87 -22.48 1.37
CA THR A 224 8.41 -21.76 2.57
C THR A 224 8.94 -22.37 3.87
N ARG A 225 9.43 -23.62 3.82
CA ARG A 225 9.89 -24.40 4.97
C ARG A 225 11.17 -25.17 4.66
N HIS A 226 12.25 -24.46 4.37
CA HIS A 226 13.57 -25.10 4.36
C HIS A 226 14.10 -25.30 5.79
N PRO A 227 14.67 -26.48 6.11
CA PRO A 227 15.42 -26.65 7.35
C PRO A 227 16.62 -25.69 7.37
N GLY A 228 16.69 -24.79 8.35
CA GLY A 228 17.83 -23.90 8.56
C GLY A 228 17.57 -22.39 8.41
N ASP A 229 16.35 -21.91 8.61
CA ASP A 229 15.97 -20.48 8.61
C ASP A 229 16.22 -19.74 7.28
N VAL A 230 16.36 -20.46 6.17
CA VAL A 230 16.56 -19.86 4.84
C VAL A 230 15.21 -19.64 4.17
N TYR A 231 14.79 -18.38 4.06
CA TYR A 231 13.58 -17.98 3.34
C TYR A 231 13.83 -17.88 1.82
N GLY A 232 12.82 -18.27 1.04
CA GLY A 232 12.68 -17.97 -0.39
C GLY A 232 13.19 -19.06 -1.32
N VAL A 233 12.94 -18.85 -2.61
CA VAL A 233 13.39 -19.73 -3.70
C VAL A 233 14.82 -19.36 -4.09
N ALA A 234 15.64 -20.33 -4.49
CA ALA A 234 16.97 -20.04 -5.06
C ALA A 234 16.82 -19.32 -6.41
N VAL A 235 17.68 -18.33 -6.69
CA VAL A 235 17.68 -17.64 -7.99
C VAL A 235 17.89 -18.65 -9.12
N GLY A 236 16.97 -18.66 -10.10
CA GLY A 236 17.03 -19.59 -11.24
C GLY A 236 16.55 -21.03 -10.94
N ALA A 237 15.90 -21.26 -9.80
CA ALA A 237 15.24 -22.55 -9.55
C ALA A 237 14.24 -22.90 -10.67
N PRO A 238 14.11 -24.18 -11.05
CA PRO A 238 13.14 -24.58 -12.04
C PRO A 238 11.71 -24.29 -11.54
N PRO A 239 10.75 -24.04 -12.44
CA PRO A 239 9.36 -23.86 -12.05
C PRO A 239 8.89 -25.04 -11.20
N SER A 240 8.31 -24.78 -10.03
CA SER A 240 7.77 -25.86 -9.20
C SER A 240 6.62 -26.51 -9.94
N ALA A 241 6.58 -27.84 -9.90
CA ALA A 241 5.44 -28.58 -10.41
C ALA A 241 4.17 -28.10 -9.68
N PRO A 242 3.03 -27.99 -10.38
CA PRO A 242 1.76 -27.69 -9.73
C PRO A 242 1.53 -28.72 -8.61
N PRO A 243 1.09 -28.31 -7.40
CA PRO A 243 0.95 -29.25 -6.31
C PRO A 243 -0.04 -30.36 -6.68
N ARG A 244 0.23 -31.58 -6.19
CA ARG A 244 -0.49 -32.81 -6.59
C ARG A 244 -1.98 -32.80 -6.22
N LEU A 245 -2.41 -31.86 -5.37
CA LEU A 245 -3.79 -31.70 -4.91
C LEU A 245 -4.29 -30.31 -5.29
N GLY A 246 -5.10 -30.26 -6.36
CA GLY A 246 -6.07 -29.21 -6.69
C GLY A 246 -5.82 -27.82 -6.11
N THR A 247 -4.65 -27.22 -6.39
CA THR A 247 -4.43 -25.85 -5.92
C THR A 247 -5.41 -24.93 -6.61
N PRO A 248 -6.05 -24.03 -5.86
CA PRO A 248 -6.83 -22.96 -6.44
C PRO A 248 -5.99 -21.98 -7.29
N PHE A 249 -4.66 -22.02 -7.21
CA PHE A 249 -3.76 -21.21 -8.02
C PHE A 249 -3.55 -21.79 -9.42
N GLN A 250 -3.64 -20.94 -10.45
CA GLN A 250 -3.31 -21.32 -11.81
C GLN A 250 -1.78 -21.44 -11.98
N ALA A 251 -1.33 -22.20 -12.98
CA ALA A 251 0.10 -22.44 -13.23
C ALA A 251 0.92 -21.13 -13.36
N HIS A 252 0.34 -20.10 -14.00
CA HIS A 252 0.99 -18.80 -14.14
C HIS A 252 1.13 -18.08 -12.78
N GLU A 253 0.15 -18.14 -11.89
CA GLU A 253 0.23 -17.50 -10.57
C GLU A 253 1.26 -18.21 -9.66
N LEU A 254 1.44 -19.53 -9.82
CA LEU A 254 2.50 -20.28 -9.15
C LEU A 254 3.90 -19.87 -9.65
N GLU A 255 4.04 -19.61 -10.95
CA GLU A 255 5.28 -19.08 -11.52
C GLU A 255 5.56 -17.66 -10.99
N LEU A 256 4.55 -16.80 -10.90
CA LEU A 256 4.68 -15.47 -10.31
C LEU A 256 5.09 -15.52 -8.85
N CYS A 257 4.48 -16.41 -8.07
CA CYS A 257 4.83 -16.67 -6.67
C CYS A 257 6.32 -17.01 -6.55
N GLN A 258 6.79 -17.99 -7.32
CA GLN A 258 8.18 -18.42 -7.27
C GLN A 258 9.16 -17.33 -7.68
N ARG A 259 8.82 -16.53 -8.68
CA ARG A 259 9.66 -15.39 -9.11
C ARG A 259 9.74 -14.34 -8.00
N LEU A 260 8.62 -13.97 -7.38
CA LEU A 260 8.62 -12.99 -6.28
C LEU A 260 9.37 -13.54 -5.05
N MET A 261 9.11 -14.78 -4.66
CA MET A 261 9.84 -15.48 -3.59
C MET A 261 11.34 -15.58 -3.88
N GLY A 262 11.73 -15.78 -5.14
CA GLY A 262 13.12 -15.78 -5.58
C GLY A 262 13.78 -14.42 -5.36
N SER A 263 13.11 -13.34 -5.77
CA SER A 263 13.57 -11.97 -5.58
C SER A 263 13.69 -11.60 -4.09
N TRP A 264 12.67 -11.88 -3.28
CA TRP A 264 12.73 -11.62 -1.83
C TRP A 264 13.76 -12.51 -1.12
N GLY A 265 13.88 -13.77 -1.53
CA GLY A 265 14.89 -14.69 -1.01
C GLY A 265 16.31 -14.22 -1.29
N ALA A 266 16.59 -13.76 -2.52
CA ALA A 266 17.87 -13.19 -2.89
C ALA A 266 18.20 -11.95 -2.04
N PHE A 267 17.21 -11.08 -1.81
CA PHE A 267 17.37 -9.90 -0.96
C PHE A 267 17.74 -10.28 0.48
N ILE A 268 16.99 -11.21 1.08
CA ILE A 268 17.22 -11.66 2.46
C ILE A 268 18.58 -12.34 2.62
N ARG A 269 19.04 -13.08 1.61
CA ARG A 269 20.35 -13.76 1.64
C ARG A 269 21.52 -12.85 1.24
N GLY A 270 21.27 -11.60 0.83
CA GLY A 270 22.29 -10.70 0.31
C GLY A 270 22.92 -11.20 -0.99
N GLU A 271 22.19 -12.00 -1.76
CA GLU A 271 22.61 -12.46 -3.08
C GLU A 271 22.46 -11.31 -4.09
N GLY A 272 23.21 -11.37 -5.19
CA GLY A 272 23.17 -10.32 -6.22
C GLY A 272 21.75 -10.14 -6.79
N MET A 273 21.13 -8.98 -6.53
CA MET A 273 19.79 -8.60 -6.98
C MET A 273 19.77 -8.16 -8.45
N GLN A 274 20.21 -9.03 -9.37
CA GLN A 274 20.32 -8.68 -10.79
C GLN A 274 18.95 -8.32 -11.41
N ASP A 275 17.88 -8.97 -10.95
CA ASP A 275 16.52 -8.78 -11.45
C ASP A 275 15.72 -7.75 -10.64
N TRP A 276 16.32 -7.06 -9.67
CA TRP A 276 15.64 -6.02 -8.89
C TRP A 276 16.60 -4.86 -8.58
N PRO A 277 16.71 -3.88 -9.48
CA PRO A 277 17.68 -2.81 -9.34
C PRO A 277 17.39 -1.94 -8.12
N THR A 278 18.43 -1.39 -7.52
CA THR A 278 18.29 -0.35 -6.50
C THR A 278 17.81 0.95 -7.12
N VAL A 279 16.96 1.71 -6.44
CA VAL A 279 16.50 3.02 -6.92
C VAL A 279 17.64 4.04 -7.07
N GLN A 280 18.74 3.85 -6.33
CA GLN A 280 19.94 4.70 -6.43
C GLN A 280 20.84 4.37 -7.64
N SER A 281 20.67 3.23 -8.33
CA SER A 281 21.55 2.84 -9.45
C SER A 281 21.49 3.80 -10.62
N MET A 282 20.47 4.66 -10.68
CA MET A 282 20.32 5.67 -11.72
C MET A 282 21.29 6.85 -11.54
N ARG A 283 21.86 7.03 -10.34
CA ARG A 283 22.83 8.11 -10.04
C ARG A 283 24.17 7.92 -10.72
N SER A 284 24.56 6.68 -11.02
CA SER A 284 25.82 6.40 -11.71
C SER A 284 25.83 6.81 -13.19
N ILE A 285 24.71 7.31 -13.74
CA ILE A 285 24.56 7.64 -15.16
C ILE A 285 24.94 9.11 -15.48
N GLY A 286 25.32 9.93 -14.49
CA GLY A 286 25.86 11.26 -14.78
C GLY A 286 26.02 12.15 -13.55
N PRO A 287 26.74 13.29 -13.69
CA PRO A 287 26.97 14.19 -12.57
C PRO A 287 25.66 14.91 -12.18
N GLN A 288 25.17 14.61 -10.98
CA GLN A 288 24.23 15.44 -10.19
C GLN A 288 22.85 15.76 -10.82
N LYS A 289 22.16 14.80 -11.43
CA LYS A 289 20.72 14.96 -11.65
C LYS A 289 19.96 14.24 -10.54
N GLU A 290 19.08 14.97 -9.85
CA GLU A 290 18.03 14.40 -9.03
C GLU A 290 17.27 13.34 -9.84
N VAL A 291 17.13 12.14 -9.29
CA VAL A 291 16.43 11.03 -9.93
C VAL A 291 14.95 11.29 -9.75
N SER A 292 14.25 11.62 -10.84
CA SER A 292 12.80 11.81 -10.80
C SER A 292 12.07 10.49 -10.50
N LEU A 293 10.86 10.57 -9.92
CA LEU A 293 10.00 9.42 -9.65
C LEU A 293 9.82 8.51 -10.87
N GLU A 294 9.60 9.08 -12.05
CA GLU A 294 9.36 8.34 -13.29
C GLU A 294 10.55 7.51 -13.77
N GLN A 295 11.76 7.80 -13.27
CA GLN A 295 13.01 7.11 -13.61
C GLN A 295 13.40 6.03 -12.60
N LEU A 296 12.56 5.78 -11.59
CA LEU A 296 12.87 4.79 -10.58
C LEU A 296 12.59 3.38 -11.13
N PRO A 297 13.55 2.44 -11.04
CA PRO A 297 13.31 1.05 -11.37
C PRO A 297 12.37 0.42 -10.33
N VAL A 298 11.36 -0.30 -10.81
CA VAL A 298 10.34 -0.97 -10.00
C VAL A 298 10.20 -2.42 -10.46
N LEU A 299 10.24 -3.36 -9.51
CA LEU A 299 9.80 -4.73 -9.73
C LEU A 299 8.27 -4.75 -9.67
N ALA A 300 7.63 -4.86 -10.83
CA ALA A 300 6.19 -4.87 -10.96
C ALA A 300 5.66 -6.29 -11.15
N LEU A 301 4.61 -6.63 -10.41
CA LEU A 301 3.78 -7.82 -10.63
C LEU A 301 2.54 -7.36 -11.38
N GLY A 302 2.52 -7.56 -12.69
CA GLY A 302 1.52 -6.93 -13.56
C GLY A 302 1.82 -5.46 -13.88
N ASP A 303 0.88 -4.75 -14.52
CA ASP A 303 1.16 -3.42 -15.09
C ASP A 303 -0.02 -2.41 -15.02
N ALA A 304 -1.28 -2.88 -14.98
CA ALA A 304 -2.46 -2.00 -15.19
C ALA A 304 -3.78 -2.49 -14.56
N ALA A 305 -3.75 -3.08 -13.37
CA ALA A 305 -4.94 -3.75 -12.82
C ALA A 305 -5.80 -2.88 -11.88
N GLN A 306 -5.76 -1.55 -12.04
CA GLN A 306 -6.49 -0.60 -11.18
C GLN A 306 -8.02 -0.70 -11.37
N ILE A 307 -8.78 -0.49 -10.30
CA ILE A 307 -10.24 -0.32 -10.37
C ILE A 307 -10.56 0.91 -11.24
N GLY A 308 -11.43 0.72 -12.24
CA GLY A 308 -11.88 1.79 -13.14
C GLY A 308 -11.02 1.98 -14.40
N ASP A 309 -9.88 1.28 -14.54
CA ASP A 309 -9.12 1.30 -15.79
C ASP A 309 -9.90 0.56 -16.90
N ALA A 310 -10.37 1.32 -17.89
CA ALA A 310 -11.12 0.81 -19.04
C ALA A 310 -10.31 -0.16 -19.91
N ASN A 311 -8.97 -0.12 -19.82
CA ASN A 311 -8.10 -1.00 -20.61
C ASN A 311 -7.93 -2.39 -19.99
N GLY A 312 -8.27 -2.55 -18.70
CA GLY A 312 -8.05 -3.80 -17.96
C GLY A 312 -6.56 -4.16 -17.82
N SER A 313 -6.26 -5.10 -16.91
CA SER A 313 -4.88 -5.50 -16.59
C SER A 313 -4.10 -5.98 -17.82
N GLY A 314 -3.14 -5.19 -18.29
CA GLY A 314 -2.38 -5.44 -19.54
C GLY A 314 -1.27 -6.49 -19.44
N SER A 315 -0.82 -6.87 -18.24
CA SER A 315 0.20 -7.91 -18.07
C SER A 315 -0.02 -8.74 -16.81
N ARG A 316 0.36 -10.02 -16.89
CA ARG A 316 0.37 -11.01 -15.80
C ARG A 316 1.78 -11.50 -15.50
N ASP A 317 2.81 -10.73 -15.83
CA ASP A 317 4.21 -11.10 -15.65
C ASP A 317 4.85 -10.35 -14.47
N VAL A 318 5.92 -10.93 -13.89
CA VAL A 318 6.87 -10.15 -13.09
C VAL A 318 7.85 -9.47 -14.05
N MET A 319 8.03 -8.17 -13.91
CA MET A 319 8.91 -7.38 -14.77
C MET A 319 9.63 -6.27 -14.00
N VAL A 320 10.76 -5.83 -14.52
CA VAL A 320 11.40 -4.59 -14.08
C VAL A 320 11.10 -3.52 -15.11
N LYS A 321 10.51 -2.42 -14.68
CA LYS A 321 10.21 -1.25 -15.51
C LYS A 321 10.59 0.01 -14.76
N MET A 322 10.76 1.11 -15.49
CA MET A 322 10.76 2.41 -14.84
C MET A 322 9.32 2.74 -14.40
N LEU A 323 9.15 3.41 -13.25
CA LEU A 323 7.82 3.79 -12.76
C LEU A 323 7.02 4.53 -13.82
N GLY A 324 7.65 5.43 -14.60
CA GLY A 324 7.01 6.18 -15.67
C GLY A 324 6.54 5.36 -16.88
N GLU A 325 6.98 4.10 -16.97
CA GLU A 325 6.62 3.13 -18.00
C GLU A 325 5.50 2.19 -17.55
N LEU A 326 5.17 2.17 -16.25
CA LEU A 326 4.02 1.41 -15.76
C LEU A 326 2.74 2.03 -16.28
N ALA A 327 1.83 1.21 -16.81
CA ALA A 327 0.55 1.69 -17.33
C ALA A 327 -0.27 2.36 -16.20
N PHE A 328 -0.18 1.84 -14.97
CA PHE A 328 -0.69 2.49 -13.76
C PHE A 328 -0.24 3.96 -13.63
N TRP A 329 1.01 4.32 -13.94
CA TRP A 329 1.48 5.69 -13.73
C TRP A 329 0.73 6.73 -14.58
N ARG A 330 0.19 6.29 -15.71
CA ARG A 330 -0.54 7.11 -16.68
C ARG A 330 -2.05 6.86 -16.63
N SER A 331 -2.52 5.96 -15.77
CA SER A 331 -3.93 5.63 -15.68
C SER A 331 -4.73 6.80 -15.11
N VAL A 332 -5.95 6.93 -15.60
CA VAL A 332 -6.98 7.81 -15.03
C VAL A 332 -8.04 6.93 -14.39
N VAL A 333 -8.56 7.36 -13.25
CA VAL A 333 -9.60 6.59 -12.54
C VAL A 333 -10.93 6.59 -13.31
N MET A 334 -11.18 7.67 -14.07
CA MET A 334 -12.33 7.87 -14.95
C MET A 334 -11.94 8.84 -16.07
N PRO A 335 -12.65 8.84 -17.23
CA PRO A 335 -12.48 9.88 -18.23
C PRO A 335 -12.68 11.29 -17.64
N GLY A 336 -11.73 12.19 -17.85
CA GLY A 336 -11.78 13.56 -17.30
C GLY A 336 -11.04 13.77 -15.98
N ALA A 337 -10.74 12.70 -15.25
CA ALA A 337 -9.92 12.76 -14.04
C ALA A 337 -8.41 12.91 -14.38
N ALA A 338 -7.65 13.41 -13.41
CA ALA A 338 -6.20 13.51 -13.52
C ALA A 338 -5.53 12.13 -13.50
N THR A 339 -4.36 12.02 -14.11
CA THR A 339 -3.53 10.81 -14.10
C THR A 339 -3.00 10.51 -12.69
N VAL A 340 -2.61 9.26 -12.42
CA VAL A 340 -1.92 8.90 -11.17
C VAL A 340 -0.74 9.84 -10.90
N LYS A 341 0.11 10.08 -11.90
CA LYS A 341 1.23 11.04 -11.80
C LYS A 341 0.80 12.37 -11.20
N GLU A 342 -0.20 13.02 -11.80
CA GLU A 342 -0.67 14.35 -11.38
C GLU A 342 -1.26 14.33 -9.96
N ARG A 343 -2.02 13.27 -9.61
CA ARG A 343 -2.60 13.12 -8.28
C ARG A 343 -1.51 12.91 -7.22
N ILE A 344 -0.51 12.08 -7.49
CA ILE A 344 0.63 11.84 -6.60
C ILE A 344 1.50 13.08 -6.45
N GLU A 345 1.76 13.80 -7.53
CA GLU A 345 2.49 15.08 -7.48
C GLU A 345 1.74 16.08 -6.59
N TRP A 346 0.42 16.21 -6.72
CA TRP A 346 -0.36 17.10 -5.86
C TRP A 346 -0.34 16.67 -4.39
N TRP A 347 -0.66 15.41 -4.09
CA TRP A 347 -0.67 14.88 -2.72
C TRP A 347 0.69 14.93 -2.04
N SER A 348 1.78 14.77 -2.79
CA SER A 348 3.14 14.84 -2.24
C SER A 348 3.48 16.24 -1.71
N HIS A 349 2.85 17.28 -2.25
CA HIS A 349 3.05 18.68 -1.86
C HIS A 349 1.93 19.25 -0.98
N SER A 350 0.84 18.51 -0.76
CA SER A 350 -0.26 18.98 0.09
C SER A 350 0.15 18.94 1.58
N GLU A 351 -0.22 19.99 2.32
CA GLU A 351 0.02 20.08 3.78
C GLU A 351 -0.94 19.20 4.60
N VAL A 352 -1.96 18.64 3.94
CA VAL A 352 -2.99 17.79 4.56
C VAL A 352 -2.69 16.35 4.18
N ARG A 353 -1.85 15.70 4.98
CA ARG A 353 -1.69 14.24 4.93
C ARG A 353 -2.54 13.65 6.04
N PHE A 354 -3.44 12.73 5.74
CA PHE A 354 -4.42 12.20 6.71
C PHE A 354 -3.74 11.54 7.94
N LEU A 355 -2.52 11.02 7.78
CA LEU A 355 -1.69 10.48 8.87
C LEU A 355 -1.07 11.58 9.76
N GLU A 356 -1.06 12.84 9.35
CA GLU A 356 -0.59 13.95 10.19
C GLU A 356 -1.54 14.27 11.34
N CYS A 357 -2.79 13.81 11.30
CA CYS A 357 -3.77 14.04 12.37
C CYS A 357 -3.44 13.25 13.65
N TYR A 358 -2.68 12.16 13.57
CA TYR A 358 -2.39 11.29 14.71
C TYR A 358 -1.12 11.63 15.50
N GLY A 359 -0.38 12.67 15.07
CA GLY A 359 0.90 13.04 15.68
C GLY A 359 1.12 14.53 15.93
N ARG A 360 0.13 15.41 15.69
CA ARG A 360 0.28 16.84 15.97
C ARG A 360 0.16 17.10 17.48
N ALA A 361 1.22 17.65 18.07
CA ALA A 361 1.15 18.31 19.38
C ALA A 361 0.28 19.58 19.34
N ASP A 362 0.17 20.20 18.16
CA ASP A 362 -0.38 21.55 17.96
C ASP A 362 -1.66 21.56 17.11
N TYR A 363 -2.55 20.57 17.25
CA TYR A 363 -3.87 20.61 16.59
C TYR A 363 -4.82 21.70 17.14
N ASN A 364 -4.33 22.63 17.98
CA ASN A 364 -5.14 23.70 18.55
C ASN A 364 -5.22 24.96 17.65
N GLU A 365 -4.56 24.99 16.49
CA GLU A 365 -4.48 26.19 15.61
C GLU A 365 -4.91 25.96 14.15
N MET A 366 -5.63 24.87 13.84
CA MET A 366 -6.37 24.69 12.58
C MET A 366 -7.86 24.57 12.88
#